data_AF-X0SXE3-F1
#
_entry.id   AF-X0SXE3-F1
#
_cell.length_a   1.000
_cell.length_b   1.000
_cell.length_c   1.000
_cell.angle_alpha   90.00
_cell.angle_beta   90.00
_cell.angle_gamma   90.00
#
_symmetry.space_group_name_H-M   'P 1'
#
loop_
_entity.id
_entity.type
_entity.pdbx_description
1 polymer ?
#
loop_
_entity_poly.entity_id
_entity_poly.type
_entity_poly.pdbx_seq_one_letter_code
_entity_poly.pdbx_strand_id
1 'polypeptide(L)' 'RLIRFLDLEWDDAVLDYARHARRRRVINTPSYNQVTEPIYQRARYRWGRYAEQLAPVMGVLKPYAEFFGYPTSPPGDE' A
#
# COMPACT_ATOMS: atom_id res chain seq x y z
N ARG A 1 4.74 -8.97 -14.07
CA ARG A 1 3.74 -8.28 -14.91
C ARG A 1 4.13 -6.82 -15.20
N LEU A 2 4.46 -6.01 -14.18
CA LEU A 2 4.86 -4.61 -14.37
C LEU A 2 6.13 -4.42 -15.21
N ILE A 3 7.23 -5.12 -14.88
CA ILE A 3 8.52 -5.00 -15.61
C ILE A 3 8.33 -5.27 -17.11
N ARG A 4 7.64 -6.37 -17.45
CA ARG A 4 7.27 -6.71 -18.83
C ARG A 4 6.36 -5.66 -19.49
N PHE A 5 5.42 -5.09 -18.75
CA PHE A 5 4.54 -4.03 -19.28
C PHE A 5 5.33 -2.79 -19.69
N LEU A 6 6.42 -2.49 -18.99
CA LEU A 6 7.34 -1.40 -19.32
C LEU A 6 8.38 -1.78 -20.38
N ASP A 7 8.29 -2.98 -20.96
CA ASP A 7 9.27 -3.53 -21.91
C ASP A 7 10.71 -3.55 -21.38
N LEU A 8 10.85 -3.84 -20.08
CA LEU A 8 12.13 -3.97 -19.41
C LEU A 8 12.48 -5.45 -19.15
N GLU A 9 13.78 -5.74 -19.08
CA GLU A 9 14.28 -7.03 -18.62
C GLU A 9 14.17 -7.17 -17.09
N TRP A 10 14.06 -8.41 -16.62
CA TRP A 10 14.00 -8.71 -15.19
C TRP A 10 15.40 -8.61 -14.55
N ASP A 11 15.47 -7.98 -13.38
CA ASP A 11 16.64 -7.94 -12.50
C ASP A 11 16.18 -8.24 -11.06
N ASP A 12 16.84 -9.19 -10.38
CA ASP A 12 16.52 -9.58 -9.00
C ASP A 12 16.68 -8.40 -8.01
N ALA A 13 17.45 -7.37 -8.36
CA ALA A 13 17.59 -6.14 -7.60
C ALA A 13 16.25 -5.42 -7.35
N VAL A 14 15.22 -5.66 -8.18
CA VAL A 14 13.86 -5.12 -7.98
C VAL A 14 13.25 -5.58 -6.64
N LEU A 15 13.60 -6.78 -6.16
CA LEU A 15 13.15 -7.30 -4.87
C LEU A 15 14.00 -6.82 -3.68
N ASP A 16 15.18 -6.25 -3.95
CA ASP A 16 16.14 -5.82 -2.93
C ASP A 16 16.09 -4.31 -2.62
N TYR A 17 14.94 -3.69 -2.88
CA TYR A 17 14.72 -2.27 -2.71
C TYR A 17 15.04 -1.77 -1.29
N ALA A 18 14.83 -2.59 -0.25
CA ALA A 18 15.05 -2.23 1.14
C ALA A 18 16.54 -1.95 1.43
N ARG A 19 17.46 -2.73 0.85
CA ARG A 19 18.90 -2.50 0.95
C ARG A 19 19.29 -1.20 0.25
N HIS A 20 18.73 -0.93 -0.93
CA HIS A 20 18.97 0.32 -1.66
C HIS A 20 18.44 1.55 -0.90
N ALA A 21 17.26 1.45 -0.29
CA ALA A 21 16.65 2.51 0.52
C ALA A 21 17.50 2.83 1.77
N ARG A 22 18.01 1.81 2.47
CA ARG A 22 18.89 1.99 3.64
C ARG A 22 20.25 2.60 3.30
N ARG A 23 20.77 2.39 2.07
CA ARG A 23 22.02 3.00 1.61
C ARG A 23 21.89 4.50 1.30
N ARG A 24 20.67 5.00 1.07
CA ARG A 24 20.44 6.44 0.89
C ARG A 24 20.54 7.14 2.24
N ARG A 25 21.55 8.00 2.40
CA ARG A 25 21.87 8.72 3.65
C ARG A 25 20.72 9.55 4.21
N VAL A 26 19.83 10.06 3.36
CA VAL A 26 18.67 10.86 3.77
C VAL A 26 17.50 10.54 2.86
N ILE A 27 16.40 10.07 3.44
CA ILE A 27 15.09 10.05 2.79
C ILE A 27 14.16 10.79 3.76
N ASN A 28 13.93 12.08 3.50
CA ASN A 28 13.11 12.93 4.36
C ASN A 28 11.63 12.84 3.97
N THR A 29 11.06 11.64 4.06
CA THR A 29 9.63 11.40 3.76
C THR A 29 8.98 10.62 4.89
N PRO A 30 7.70 10.90 5.26
CA PRO A 30 6.99 10.17 6.31
C PRO A 30 6.95 8.64 6.13
N SER A 31 7.15 8.15 4.91
CA SER A 31 7.18 6.73 4.56
C SER A 31 8.56 6.05 4.75
N TYR A 32 9.61 6.77 5.17
CA TYR A 32 10.98 6.21 5.25
C TYR A 32 11.06 4.89 6.03
N ASN A 33 10.46 4.87 7.23
CA ASN A 33 10.44 3.69 8.08
C ASN A 33 9.69 2.52 7.46
N GLN A 34 8.78 2.76 6.51
CA GLN A 34 8.00 1.72 5.82
C GLN A 34 8.71 1.20 4.57
N VAL A 35 9.36 2.09 3.80
CA VAL A 35 10.04 1.71 2.54
C VAL A 35 11.38 1.00 2.75
N THR A 36 11.90 1.00 3.98
CA THR A 36 13.13 0.30 4.37
C THR A 36 12.88 -1.12 4.94
N GLU A 37 11.62 -1.54 4.99
CA GLU A 37 11.20 -2.87 5.43
C GLU A 37 10.94 -3.82 4.24
N PRO A 38 11.13 -5.14 4.42
CA PRO A 38 10.68 -6.15 3.45
C PRO A 38 9.17 -6.06 3.19
N ILE A 39 8.69 -6.67 2.10
CA ILE A 39 7.27 -6.64 1.77
C ILE A 39 6.49 -7.32 2.90
N TYR A 40 5.51 -6.61 3.47
CA TYR A 40 4.70 -7.08 4.57
C TYR A 40 3.21 -6.86 4.31
N GLN A 41 2.36 -7.68 4.95
CA GLN A 41 0.89 -7.55 4.82
C GLN A 41 0.24 -6.80 5.99
N ARG A 42 0.97 -6.49 7.07
CA ARG A 42 0.42 -5.87 8.30
C ARG A 42 -0.20 -4.48 8.11
N ALA A 43 0.10 -3.77 7.02
CA ALA A 43 -0.57 -2.51 6.71
C ALA A 43 -1.95 -2.70 6.07
N ARG A 44 -2.23 -3.88 5.50
CA ARG A 44 -3.51 -4.18 4.88
C ARG A 44 -4.61 -4.08 5.94
N TYR A 45 -5.73 -3.48 5.54
CA TYR A 45 -6.94 -3.36 6.36
C TYR A 45 -6.84 -2.55 7.67
N ARG A 46 -5.73 -1.83 7.91
CA ARG A 46 -5.60 -0.99 9.11
C ARG A 46 -6.67 0.11 9.22
N TRP A 47 -7.27 0.51 8.10
CA TRP A 47 -8.36 1.48 8.03
C TRP A 47 -9.60 1.01 8.80
N GLY A 48 -9.84 -0.31 8.95
CA GLY A 48 -10.99 -0.85 9.65
C GLY A 48 -11.06 -0.43 11.13
N ARG A 49 -9.90 -0.17 11.76
CA ARG A 49 -9.83 0.39 13.12
C ARG A 49 -10.39 1.80 13.24
N TYR A 50 -10.57 2.48 12.11
CA TYR A 50 -11.06 3.84 12.00
C TYR A 50 -12.40 3.92 11.24
N ALA A 51 -13.10 2.78 11.10
CA ALA A 51 -14.32 2.69 10.32
C ALA A 51 -15.40 3.65 10.83
N GLU A 52 -15.57 3.75 12.15
CA GLU A 52 -16.51 4.67 12.79
C GLU A 52 -16.23 6.14 12.41
N GLN A 53 -14.95 6.54 12.41
CA GLN A 53 -14.53 7.89 12.06
C GLN A 53 -14.64 8.16 10.56
N LEU A 54 -14.54 7.13 9.72
CA LEU A 54 -14.72 7.22 8.28
C LEU A 54 -16.20 7.19 7.86
N ALA A 55 -17.11 6.67 8.70
CA ALA A 55 -18.53 6.53 8.39
C ALA A 55 -19.18 7.80 7.79
N PRO A 56 -18.92 9.03 8.29
CA PRO A 56 -19.50 10.26 7.73
C PRO A 56 -19.10 10.53 6.27
N VAL A 57 -17.94 10.02 5.82
CA VAL A 57 -17.41 10.23 4.46
C VAL A 57 -17.53 9.01 3.57
N MET A 58 -17.99 7.86 4.09
CA MET A 58 -18.07 6.62 3.31
C MET A 58 -18.95 6.74 2.07
N GLY A 59 -20.00 7.57 2.10
CA GLY A 59 -20.84 7.84 0.93
C GLY A 59 -20.05 8.44 -0.25
N VAL A 60 -19.04 9.27 0.04
CA VAL A 60 -18.16 9.88 -0.97
C VAL A 60 -17.14 8.86 -1.49
N LEU A 61 -16.63 7.98 -0.62
CA LEU A 61 -15.58 7.02 -0.97
C LEU A 61 -16.12 5.77 -1.68
N LYS A 62 -17.35 5.36 -1.37
CA LYS A 62 -17.97 4.12 -1.83
C LYS A 62 -17.93 3.93 -3.36
N PRO A 63 -18.32 4.92 -4.21
CA PRO A 63 -18.28 4.74 -5.66
C PRO A 63 -16.88 4.43 -6.20
N TYR A 64 -15.84 5.01 -5.61
CA TYR A 64 -14.46 4.75 -5.99
C TYR A 64 -13.99 3.38 -5.50
N ALA A 65 -14.33 3.02 -4.26
CA ALA A 65 -14.01 1.70 -3.71
C ALA A 65 -14.62 0.59 -4.58
N GLU A 66 -15.90 0.71 -4.94
CA GLU A 66 -16.60 -0.23 -5.82
C GLU A 66 -15.98 -0.27 -7.22
N PHE A 67 -15.69 0.90 -7.82
CA PHE A 67 -15.06 0.98 -9.13
C PHE A 67 -13.71 0.24 -9.19
N PHE A 68 -12.90 0.33 -8.13
CA PHE A 68 -11.60 -0.36 -8.05
C PHE A 68 -11.68 -1.77 -7.46
N GLY A 69 -12.88 -2.26 -7.10
CA GLY A 69 -13.09 -3.61 -6.56
C GLY A 69 -12.64 -3.78 -5.10
N TYR A 70 -12.64 -2.72 -4.29
CA TYR A 70 -12.33 -2.75 -2.87
C TYR A 70 -13.59 -2.96 -2.01
N PRO A 71 -13.47 -3.65 -0.86
CA PRO A 71 -14.58 -3.78 0.08
C PRO A 71 -14.94 -2.42 0.70
N THR A 72 -16.24 -2.18 0.89
CA THR A 72 -16.77 -0.95 1.49
C THR A 72 -17.10 -1.10 2.98
N SER A 73 -16.86 -2.30 3.53
CA SER A 73 -17.05 -2.64 4.94
C SER A 73 -15.72 -3.12 5.53
N PRO A 74 -15.50 -2.90 6.84
CA PRO A 74 -14.31 -3.39 7.53
C PRO A 74 -14.21 -4.92 7.45
N PRO A 75 -13.00 -5.48 7.38
CA PRO A 75 -12.84 -6.94 7.45
C PRO A 75 -13.22 -7.44 8.84
N GLY A 76 -14.09 -8.44 8.88
CA GLY A 76 -14.68 -8.99 10.11
C GLY A 76 -16.18 -8.68 10.27
N ASP A 77 -16.74 -7.79 9.43
CA ASP A 77 -18.18 -7.47 9.36
C ASP A 77 -18.92 -8.25 8.24
N GLU A 78 -18.33 -9.37 7.77
CA GLU A 78 -18.93 -10.31 6.79
C GLU A 78 -19.69 -11.45 7.48
#